data_AF-A0A4Q0PNC2-F1
#
_entry.id   AF-A0A4Q0PNC2-F1
#
_cell.length_a   1.000
_cell.length_b   1.000
_cell.length_c   1.000
_cell.angle_alpha   90.00
_cell.angle_beta   90.00
_cell.angle_gamma   90.00
#
_symmetry.space_group_name_H-M   'P 1'
#
loop_
_entity.id
_entity.type
_entity.pdbx_description
1 polymer ?
#
loop_
_entity_poly.entity_id
_entity_poly.type
_entity_poly.pdbx_seq_one_letter_code
_entity_poly.pdbx_strand_id
1 'polypeptide(L)' 'MPVAKETDKYFALTEITKAHEKSGGHTGILFNDLATKTQVPIEDLKEAIRELCREKKITWYDNVHGKAFKLKK' A
#
# COMPACT_ATOMS: atom_id res chain seq x y z
N MET A 1 -7.12 9.82 16.82
CA MET A 1 -6.33 9.05 15.85
C MET A 1 -5.48 10.06 15.10
N PRO A 2 -4.18 9.81 14.85
CA PRO A 2 -3.43 10.62 13.89
C PRO A 2 -4.19 10.64 12.56
N VAL A 3 -3.98 11.66 11.72
CA VAL A 3 -4.57 11.74 10.38
C VAL A 3 -3.42 11.52 9.40
N ALA A 4 -3.49 10.50 8.54
CA ALA A 4 -2.51 10.24 7.50
C ALA A 4 -2.37 11.49 6.64
N LYS A 5 -1.14 11.95 6.42
CA LYS A 5 -0.93 13.12 5.57
C LYS A 5 -1.26 12.70 4.15
N GLU A 6 -1.86 13.61 3.40
CA GLU A 6 -2.21 13.38 2.00
C GLU A 6 -1.00 12.90 1.19
N THR A 7 0.19 13.44 1.48
CA THR A 7 1.47 13.03 0.90
C THR A 7 1.80 11.55 1.17
N ASP A 8 1.53 11.03 2.36
CA ASP A 8 1.83 9.65 2.75
C ASP A 8 0.97 8.66 1.93
N LYS A 9 -0.30 9.03 1.68
CA LYS A 9 -1.19 8.27 0.78
C LYS A 9 -0.66 8.23 -0.65
N TYR A 10 -0.24 9.38 -1.19
CA TYR A 10 0.30 9.43 -2.55
C TYR A 10 1.59 8.61 -2.70
N PHE A 11 2.48 8.64 -1.70
CA PHE A 11 3.68 7.79 -1.70
C PHE A 11 3.33 6.30 -1.66
N ALA A 12 2.44 5.89 -0.74
CA ALA A 12 2.01 4.51 -0.64
C ALA A 12 1.35 4.02 -1.94
N LEU A 13 0.44 4.81 -2.51
CA LEU A 13 -0.23 4.49 -3.77
C LEU A 13 0.75 4.38 -4.94
N THR A 14 1.75 5.27 -4.99
CA THR A 14 2.78 5.27 -6.03
C THR A 14 3.62 3.99 -5.99
N GLU A 15 4.10 3.58 -4.82
CA GLU A 15 4.88 2.34 -4.69
C GLU A 15 4.03 1.08 -4.95
N ILE A 16 2.76 1.08 -4.53
CA ILE A 16 1.82 -0.01 -4.87
C ILE A 16 1.60 -0.09 -6.39
N THR A 17 1.44 1.06 -7.06
CA THR A 17 1.25 1.14 -8.51
C THR A 17 2.46 0.59 -9.24
N LYS A 18 3.67 1.05 -8.89
CA LYS A 18 4.92 0.56 -9.49
C LYS A 18 5.08 -0.95 -9.33
N ALA A 19 4.77 -1.49 -8.15
CA ALA A 19 4.85 -2.94 -7.91
C ALA A 19 3.80 -3.72 -8.71
N HIS A 20 2.59 -3.18 -8.82
CA HIS A 20 1.52 -3.75 -9.64
C HIS A 20 1.93 -3.79 -11.12
N GLU A 21 2.39 -2.67 -11.68
CA GLU A 21 2.82 -2.59 -13.08
C GLU A 21 4.02 -3.49 -13.36
N LYS A 22 5.02 -3.52 -12.47
CA LYS A 22 6.20 -4.37 -12.61
C LYS A 22 5.86 -5.86 -12.66
N SER A 23 4.80 -6.28 -11.97
CA SER A 23 4.33 -7.67 -11.99
C SER A 23 3.27 -7.96 -13.06
N GLY A 24 2.90 -6.98 -13.89
CA GLY A 24 1.76 -7.11 -14.81
C GLY A 24 0.41 -7.31 -14.11
N GLY A 25 0.30 -6.89 -12.85
CA GLY A 25 -0.89 -7.03 -12.01
C GLY A 25 -1.08 -8.39 -11.36
N HIS A 26 -0.09 -9.29 -11.48
CA HIS A 26 -0.13 -10.61 -10.86
C HIS A 26 0.19 -10.56 -9.36
N THR A 27 1.10 -9.67 -8.95
CA THR A 27 1.64 -9.63 -7.59
C THR A 27 1.45 -8.24 -6.96
N GLY A 28 1.07 -8.22 -5.68
CA GLY A 28 1.06 -7.02 -4.86
C GLY A 28 2.41 -6.76 -4.18
N ILE A 29 2.52 -5.61 -3.53
CA ILE A 29 3.63 -5.26 -2.64
C ILE A 29 3.30 -5.66 -1.20
N LEU A 30 4.24 -6.27 -0.50
CA LEU A 30 4.09 -6.60 0.92
C LEU A 30 4.08 -5.34 1.79
N PHE A 31 3.35 -5.37 2.91
CA PHE A 31 3.35 -4.26 3.87
C PHE A 31 4.77 -3.86 4.30
N ASN A 32 5.62 -4.84 4.59
CA ASN A 32 6.99 -4.60 5.05
C ASN A 32 7.84 -3.93 3.96
N ASP A 33 7.78 -4.43 2.71
CA ASP A 33 8.44 -3.78 1.58
C ASP A 33 7.95 -2.35 1.36
N LEU A 34 6.64 -2.13 1.46
CA LEU A 34 6.04 -0.82 1.31
C LEU A 34 6.53 0.14 2.41
N ALA A 35 6.62 -0.33 3.66
CA ALA A 35 7.16 0.46 4.77
C ALA A 35 8.65 0.81 4.56
N THR A 36 9.46 -0.13 4.10
CA THR A 36 10.88 0.12 3.77
C THR A 36 11.04 1.12 2.64
N LYS A 37 10.20 1.05 1.60
CA LYS A 37 10.28 1.91 0.41
C LYS A 37 9.78 3.34 0.65
N THR A 38 8.70 3.48 1.41
CA THR A 38 8.08 4.79 1.67
C THR A 38 8.80 5.56 2.77
N GLN A 39 9.55 4.88 3.65
CA GLN A 39 10.19 5.47 4.83
C GLN A 39 9.20 6.22 5.74
N VAL A 40 7.91 5.93 5.62
CA VAL A 40 6.82 6.49 6.43
C VAL A 40 6.69 5.68 7.72
N PRO A 41 6.39 6.31 8.87
CA PRO A 41 6.09 5.58 10.10
C PRO A 41 4.99 4.53 9.89
N ILE A 42 5.14 3.36 10.51
CA ILE A 42 4.23 2.22 10.32
C ILE A 42 2.78 2.60 10.64
N GLU A 43 2.54 3.46 11.64
CA GLU A 43 1.20 3.89 12.02
C GLU A 43 0.54 4.75 10.95
N ASP A 44 1.26 5.74 10.41
CA ASP A 44 0.80 6.59 9.33
C ASP A 44 0.57 5.79 8.04
N LEU A 45 1.45 4.83 7.74
CA LEU A 45 1.28 3.94 6.58
C LEU A 45 0.05 3.04 6.71
N LYS A 46 -0.22 2.49 7.90
CA LYS A 46 -1.44 1.70 8.15
C LYS A 46 -2.68 2.52 7.88
N GLU A 47 -2.68 3.78 8.31
CA GLU A 47 -3.80 4.66 8.11
C GLU A 47 -3.97 5.05 6.63
N ALA A 48 -2.88 5.40 5.95
CA ALA A 48 -2.88 5.68 4.52
C ALA A 48 -3.44 4.50 3.70
N ILE A 49 -3.02 3.27 4.02
CA ILE A 49 -3.54 2.04 3.38
C ILE A 49 -5.03 1.86 3.68
N ARG A 50 -5.47 2.14 4.91
CA ARG A 50 -6.87 2.02 5.33
C ARG A 50 -7.75 2.99 4.53
N GLU A 51 -7.30 4.23 4.34
CA GLU A 51 -7.97 5.20 3.48
C GLU A 51 -8.01 4.74 2.02
N LEU A 52 -6.87 4.32 1.45
CA LEU A 52 -6.82 3.82 0.07
C LEU A 52 -7.74 2.60 -0.17
N CYS A 53 -7.88 1.73 0.84
CA CYS A 53 -8.84 0.63 0.81
C CYS A 53 -10.29 1.14 0.87
N ARG A 54 -10.59 2.13 1.72
CA ARG A 54 -11.91 2.76 1.84
C ARG A 54 -12.32 3.47 0.54
N GLU A 55 -11.37 4.11 -0.12
CA GLU A 55 -11.51 4.74 -1.44
C GLU A 55 -11.54 3.73 -2.61
N LYS A 56 -11.42 2.43 -2.32
CA LYS A 56 -11.41 1.34 -3.31
C LYS A 56 -10.31 1.47 -4.37
N LYS A 57 -9.21 2.18 -4.07
CA LYS A 57 -8.04 2.31 -4.97
C LYS A 57 -7.19 1.05 -4.98
N ILE A 58 -7.10 0.38 -3.83
CA ILE A 58 -6.28 -0.82 -3.64
C ILE A 58 -7.11 -1.98 -3.09
N THR A 59 -6.60 -3.19 -3.26
CA THR A 59 -7.07 -4.42 -2.62
C THR A 59 -5.92 -5.06 -1.86
N TRP A 60 -6.24 -5.82 -0.83
CA TRP A 60 -5.25 -6.57 -0.07
C TRP A 60 -5.60 -8.05 0.00
N TYR A 61 -4.58 -8.87 0.17
CA TYR A 61 -4.69 -10.31 0.37
C TYR A 61 -3.56 -10.78 1.28
N ASP A 62 -3.83 -11.81 2.10
CA ASP A 62 -2.81 -12.46 2.91
C ASP A 62 -2.09 -13.52 2.08
N ASN A 63 -0.77 -13.62 2.25
CA ASN A 63 0.07 -14.67 1.71
C ASN A 63 1.04 -15.19 2.79
N VAL A 64 1.86 -16.18 2.45
CA VAL A 64 2.83 -16.80 3.37
C VAL A 64 3.88 -15.82 3.93
N HIS A 65 4.08 -14.67 3.29
CA HIS A 65 4.99 -13.61 3.70
C HIS A 65 4.28 -12.42 4.38
N GLY A 66 2.95 -12.47 4.52
CA GLY A 66 2.13 -11.45 5.17
C GLY A 66 1.10 -10.79 4.24
N LYS A 67 0.67 -9.57 4.60
CA LYS A 67 -0.32 -8.81 3.82
C LYS A 67 0.32 -8.15 2.61
N ALA A 68 -0.22 -8.45 1.44
CA ALA A 68 0.15 -7.83 0.18
C ALA A 68 -0.96 -6.89 -0.32
N PHE A 69 -0.57 -5.79 -0.94
CA PHE A 69 -1.45 -4.76 -1.49
C PHE A 69 -1.25 -4.61 -2.99
N LYS A 70 -2.33 -4.51 -3.75
CA LYS A 70 -2.29 -4.30 -5.21
C LYS A 70 -3.39 -3.33 -5.64
N LEU A 71 -3.24 -2.73 -6.81
CA LEU A 71 -4.29 -1.92 -7.40
C LEU A 71 -5.57 -2.74 -7.62
N LYS A 72 -6.72 -2.11 -7.37
CA LYS A 72 -8.01 -2.67 -7.74
C LYS A 72 -8.21 -2.49 -9.24
N LYS A 73 -8.49 -3.59 -9.95
CA LYS A 73 -8.94 -3.54 -11.35
C LYS A 73 -10.28 -2.82 -11.47
#